data_AF-A0A2M8HAR2-F1
#
_entry.id   AF-A0A2M8HAR2-F1
#
_cell.length_a   1.000
_cell.length_b   1.000
_cell.length_c   1.000
_cell.angle_alpha   90.00
_cell.angle_beta   90.00
_cell.angle_gamma   90.00
#
_symmetry.space_group_name_H-M   'P 1'
#
loop_
_entity.id
_entity.type
_entity.pdbx_description
1 polymer ?
#
loop_
_entity_poly.entity_id
_entity_poly.type
_entity_poly.pdbx_seq_one_letter_code
_entity_poly.pdbx_strand_id
1 'polypeptide(L)'
;MKMVILLLGCALCGGLLAANQDRQTHQAGLDRACINARQQQTVQDKQQLIDACVRAGGKANRCQQQYASVGQRTGNERPYVSSLAPCQQAESYRKSGRQ
;
A
#
# COMPACT_ATOMS: atom_id res chain seq x y z
N MET A 1 29.87 -3.80 -53.38
CA MET A 1 28.40 -3.78 -53.13
C MET A 1 28.11 -4.91 -52.14
N LYS A 2 27.70 -4.59 -50.91
CA LYS A 2 26.31 -4.74 -50.38
C LYS A 2 25.95 -6.23 -50.24
N MET A 3 25.65 -6.85 -49.09
CA MET A 3 25.00 -6.43 -47.84
C MET A 3 25.31 -7.50 -46.78
N VAL A 4 26.02 -7.19 -45.69
CA VAL A 4 26.07 -8.09 -44.49
C VAL A 4 26.11 -7.23 -43.23
N ILE A 5 25.10 -6.37 -43.05
CA ILE A 5 24.93 -5.61 -41.80
C ILE A 5 23.43 -5.47 -41.56
N LEU A 6 22.76 -6.54 -41.14
CA LEU A 6 21.32 -6.46 -40.81
C LEU A 6 20.88 -7.55 -39.81
N LEU A 7 21.70 -7.88 -38.81
CA LEU A 7 21.33 -8.86 -37.77
C LEU A 7 21.85 -8.51 -36.35
N LEU A 8 22.20 -7.25 -36.08
CA LEU A 8 22.61 -6.80 -34.72
C LEU A 8 21.63 -5.78 -34.09
N GLY A 9 20.40 -5.67 -34.59
CA GLY A 9 19.42 -4.69 -34.11
C GLY A 9 18.35 -5.19 -33.12
N CYS A 10 18.10 -6.50 -33.04
CA CYS A 10 16.88 -7.01 -32.36
C CYS A 10 17.06 -7.45 -30.90
N ALA A 11 18.27 -7.45 -30.33
CA ALA A 11 18.49 -7.99 -28.98
C ALA A 11 18.22 -7.01 -27.84
N LEU A 12 18.00 -5.71 -28.12
CA LEU A 12 17.85 -4.68 -27.08
C LEU A 12 16.39 -4.41 -26.66
N CYS A 13 15.40 -4.97 -27.36
CA CYS A 13 13.98 -4.70 -27.06
C CYS A 13 13.41 -5.54 -25.90
N GLY A 14 14.11 -6.58 -25.42
CA GLY A 14 13.61 -7.47 -24.37
C GLY A 14 13.73 -6.93 -22.93
N GLY A 15 14.68 -6.03 -22.67
CA GLY A 15 14.96 -5.55 -21.31
C GLY A 15 13.90 -4.60 -20.74
N LEU A 16 13.20 -3.86 -21.60
CA LEU A 16 12.18 -2.87 -21.19
C LEU A 16 10.91 -3.50 -20.63
N LEU A 17 10.54 -4.70 -21.08
CA LEU A 17 9.35 -5.40 -20.58
C LEU A 17 9.62 -6.07 -19.22
N ALA A 18 10.80 -6.68 -19.05
CA ALA A 18 11.20 -7.29 -17.78
C ALA A 18 11.38 -6.25 -16.66
N ALA A 19 11.99 -5.10 -16.95
CA ALA A 19 12.18 -4.03 -15.97
C ALA A 19 10.86 -3.41 -15.49
N ASN A 20 9.84 -3.32 -16.36
CA ASN A 20 8.52 -2.84 -15.96
C ASN A 20 7.76 -3.85 -15.08
N GLN A 21 7.89 -5.15 -15.36
CA GLN A 21 7.22 -6.19 -14.57
C GLN A 21 7.80 -6.31 -13.16
N ASP A 22 9.12 -6.21 -13.02
CA ASP A 22 9.79 -6.16 -11.72
C ASP A 22 9.35 -4.94 -10.90
N ARG A 23 9.28 -3.77 -11.55
CA ARG A 23 8.82 -2.54 -10.92
C ARG A 23 7.39 -2.64 -10.41
N GLN A 24 6.47 -3.16 -11.23
CA GLN A 24 5.07 -3.34 -10.86
C GLN A 24 4.93 -4.31 -9.68
N THR A 25 5.70 -5.40 -9.70
CA THR A 25 5.73 -6.38 -8.60
C THR A 25 6.22 -5.75 -7.30
N HIS A 26 7.31 -4.97 -7.38
CA HIS A 26 7.86 -4.25 -6.23
C HIS A 26 6.86 -3.24 -5.67
N GLN A 27 6.22 -2.45 -6.54
CA GLN A 27 5.18 -1.50 -6.14
C GLN A 27 4.02 -2.23 -5.44
N ALA A 28 3.53 -3.34 -6.00
CA ALA A 28 2.46 -4.12 -5.39
C ALA A 28 2.84 -4.69 -4.01
N GLY A 29 4.11 -5.06 -3.83
CA GLY A 29 4.66 -5.47 -2.54
C GLY A 29 4.61 -4.35 -1.49
N LEU A 30 5.08 -3.16 -1.85
CA LEU A 30 5.02 -1.98 -0.98
C LEU A 30 3.57 -1.56 -0.67
N ASP A 31 2.69 -1.67 -1.66
CA ASP A 31 1.27 -1.36 -1.50
C ASP A 31 0.59 -2.32 -0.50
N ARG A 32 0.90 -3.63 -0.56
CA ARG A 32 0.43 -4.59 0.46
C ARG A 32 0.99 -4.28 1.84
N ALA A 33 2.27 -3.92 1.95
CA ALA A 33 2.88 -3.57 3.22
C ALA A 33 2.16 -2.39 3.88
N CYS A 34 1.82 -1.36 3.09
CA CYS A 34 1.01 -0.23 3.55
C CYS A 34 -0.39 -0.66 4.02
N ILE A 35 -1.10 -1.48 3.25
CA ILE A 35 -2.43 -1.97 3.62
C ILE A 35 -2.38 -2.75 4.94
N ASN A 36 -1.41 -3.66 5.07
CA ASN A 36 -1.25 -4.48 6.28
C ASN A 36 -0.94 -3.61 7.50
N ALA A 37 -0.03 -2.64 7.37
CA ALA A 37 0.31 -1.73 8.45
C ALA A 37 -0.90 -0.89 8.89
N ARG A 38 -1.71 -0.39 7.94
CA ARG A 38 -2.95 0.32 8.26
C ARG A 38 -3.94 -0.57 8.98
N GLN A 39 -4.13 -1.81 8.53
CA GLN A 39 -5.04 -2.74 9.17
C GLN A 39 -4.59 -3.05 10.61
N GLN A 40 -3.30 -3.25 10.82
CA GLN A 40 -2.75 -3.48 12.15
C GLN A 40 -2.93 -2.27 13.07
N GLN A 41 -2.59 -1.07 12.61
CA GLN A 41 -2.78 0.16 13.39
C GLN A 41 -4.26 0.37 13.73
N THR A 42 -5.15 0.19 12.76
CA THR A 42 -6.60 0.30 12.95
C THR A 42 -7.12 -0.64 14.03
N VAL A 43 -6.66 -1.90 14.05
CA VAL A 43 -7.03 -2.88 15.09
C VAL A 43 -6.54 -2.42 16.46
N GLN A 44 -5.31 -1.90 16.54
CA GLN A 44 -4.74 -1.37 17.78
C GLN A 44 -5.52 -0.15 18.27
N ASP A 45 -5.77 0.84 17.41
CA ASP A 45 -6.51 2.06 17.73
C ASP A 45 -7.94 1.72 18.20
N LYS A 46 -8.61 0.80 17.49
CA LYS A 46 -9.95 0.33 17.88
C LYS A 46 -9.94 -0.29 19.26
N GLN A 47 -8.96 -1.14 19.56
CA GLN A 47 -8.85 -1.77 20.88
C GLN A 47 -8.60 -0.71 21.97
N GLN A 48 -7.70 0.24 21.73
CA GLN A 48 -7.42 1.34 22.65
C GLN A 48 -8.67 2.18 22.95
N LEU A 49 -9.50 2.46 21.95
CA LEU A 49 -10.75 3.20 22.11
C LEU A 49 -11.79 2.41 22.93
N ILE A 50 -11.91 1.10 22.68
CA ILE A 50 -12.79 0.23 23.46
C ILE A 50 -12.32 0.17 24.91
N ASP A 51 -11.03 -0.03 25.15
CA ASP A 51 -10.45 -0.11 26.50
C ASP A 51 -10.57 1.22 27.25
N ALA A 52 -10.40 2.36 26.56
CA ALA A 52 -10.64 3.68 27.13
C ALA A 52 -12.11 3.86 27.53
N CYS A 53 -13.05 3.43 26.68
CA CYS A 53 -14.48 3.49 26.96
C CYS A 53 -14.89 2.62 28.15
N VAL A 54 -14.35 1.40 28.25
CA VAL A 54 -14.61 0.51 29.39
C VAL A 54 -14.03 1.09 30.68
N ARG A 55 -12.79 1.63 30.64
CA ARG A 55 -12.16 2.28 31.80
C ARG A 55 -12.92 3.53 32.27
N ALA A 56 -13.59 4.24 31.36
CA ALA A 56 -14.47 5.36 31.69
C ALA A 56 -15.83 4.94 32.30
N GLY A 57 -16.05 3.65 32.55
CA GLY A 57 -17.30 3.12 33.11
C GLY A 57 -18.34 2.69 32.05
N GLY A 58 -17.96 2.67 30.77
CA GLY A 58 -18.83 2.17 29.69
C GLY A 58 -19.02 0.66 29.76
N LYS A 59 -20.21 0.18 29.35
CA LYS A 59 -20.46 -1.27 29.19
C LYS A 59 -19.71 -1.81 27.98
N ALA A 60 -18.98 -2.91 28.15
CA ALA A 60 -18.16 -3.53 27.10
C ALA A 60 -18.90 -3.70 25.76
N ASN A 61 -20.10 -4.28 25.76
CA ASN A 61 -20.88 -4.49 24.53
C ASN A 61 -21.26 -3.18 23.83
N ARG A 62 -21.55 -2.11 24.59
CA ARG A 62 -21.87 -0.79 24.04
C ARG A 62 -20.63 -0.11 23.46
N CYS A 63 -19.48 -0.20 24.15
CA CYS A 63 -18.20 0.31 23.65
C CYS A 63 -17.79 -0.40 22.36
N GLN A 64 -17.93 -1.74 22.29
CA GLN A 64 -17.64 -2.51 21.08
C GLN A 64 -18.52 -2.11 19.90
N GLN A 65 -19.83 -1.90 20.13
CA GLN A 65 -20.76 -1.42 19.09
C GLN A 65 -20.41 -0.01 18.63
N GLN A 66 -20.09 0.89 19.56
CA GLN A 66 -19.75 2.29 19.27
C GLN A 66 -18.51 2.41 18.35
N TYR A 67 -17.51 1.56 18.56
CA TYR A 67 -16.28 1.55 17.75
C TYR A 67 -16.25 0.44 16.69
N ALA A 68 -17.39 -0.19 16.38
CA ALA A 68 -17.46 -1.28 15.40
C ALA A 68 -17.05 -0.83 14.00
N SER A 69 -17.31 0.44 13.66
CA SER A 69 -17.00 1.06 12.38
C SER A 69 -15.58 1.63 12.27
N VAL A 70 -14.81 1.68 13.35
CA VAL A 70 -13.41 2.16 13.31
C VAL A 70 -12.63 1.24 12.37
N GLY A 71 -12.01 1.85 11.35
CA GLY A 71 -11.27 1.11 10.34
C GLY A 71 -12.05 0.67 9.11
N GLN A 72 -13.37 0.85 9.11
CA GLN A 72 -14.14 0.61 7.89
C GLN A 72 -13.77 1.69 6.87
N ARG A 73 -13.53 1.28 5.62
CA ARG A 73 -13.31 2.23 4.53
C ARG A 73 -14.54 3.09 4.36
N THR A 74 -14.41 4.38 4.61
CA THR A 74 -15.31 5.44 4.17
C THR A 74 -15.16 5.64 2.65
N GLY A 75 -15.76 4.73 1.85
CA GLY A 75 -15.87 4.86 0.40
C GLY A 75 -14.56 5.11 -0.37
N ASN A 76 -14.58 6.15 -1.23
CA ASN A 76 -13.52 6.54 -2.19
C ASN A 76 -12.23 7.06 -1.56
N GLU A 77 -12.04 6.89 -0.25
CA GLU A 77 -10.82 7.34 0.43
C GLU A 77 -9.59 6.67 -0.20
N ARG A 78 -8.66 7.50 -0.69
CA ARG A 78 -7.44 7.01 -1.32
C ARG A 78 -6.66 6.22 -0.26
N PRO A 79 -6.16 5.02 -0.59
CA PRO A 79 -5.41 4.19 0.36
C PRO A 79 -4.14 4.85 0.95
N TYR A 80 -3.69 5.98 0.38
CA TYR A 80 -2.32 6.51 0.51
C TYR A 80 -2.13 7.68 1.47
N VAL A 81 -3.18 8.26 2.06
CA VAL A 81 -3.02 9.43 2.95
C VAL A 81 -2.65 9.05 4.39
N SER A 82 -1.99 7.91 4.60
CA SER A 82 -1.52 7.48 5.91
C SER A 82 -0.06 7.89 6.12
N SER A 83 0.23 8.50 7.27
CA SER A 83 1.58 8.87 7.71
C SER A 83 2.46 7.66 8.07
N LEU A 84 1.94 6.43 7.93
CA LEU A 84 2.71 5.21 8.16
C LEU A 84 3.90 5.10 7.20
N ALA A 85 5.08 4.81 7.76
CA ALA A 85 6.31 4.59 7.02
C ALA A 85 6.17 3.66 5.79
N PRO A 86 5.50 2.48 5.86
CA PRO A 86 5.32 1.63 4.69
C PRO A 86 4.46 2.27 3.59
N CYS A 87 3.50 3.14 3.96
CA CYS A 87 2.70 3.90 3.00
C CYS A 87 3.51 5.03 2.34
N GLN A 88 4.37 5.71 3.10
CA GLN A 88 5.30 6.71 2.57
C GLN A 88 6.32 6.08 1.61
N GLN A 89 6.82 4.88 1.93
CA GLN A 89 7.73 4.14 1.06
C GLN A 89 7.05 3.70 -0.25
N ALA A 90 5.81 3.21 -0.16
CA ALA A 90 5.02 2.88 -1.34
C ALA A 90 4.80 4.10 -2.23
N GLU A 91 4.55 5.28 -1.65
CA GLU A 91 4.36 6.52 -2.40
C GLU A 91 5.67 7.06 -3.01
N SER A 92 6.78 7.03 -2.28
CA SER A 92 8.08 7.51 -2.77
C SER A 92 8.57 6.67 -3.97
N TYR A 93 8.43 5.34 -3.89
CA TYR A 93 8.76 4.43 -4.99
C TYR A 93 7.88 4.65 -6.23
N ARG A 94 6.61 5.01 -6.01
CA ARG A 94 5.67 5.32 -7.09
C ARG A 94 6.01 6.63 -7.78
N LYS A 95 6.50 7.63 -7.02
CA LYS A 95 6.95 8.93 -7.55
C LYS A 95 8.27 8.82 -8.31
N SER A 96 9.21 7.98 -7.85
CA SER A 96 10.49 7.74 -8.55
C SER A 96 10.33 7.07 -9.92
N GLY A 97 9.12 6.65 -10.30
CA GLY A 97 8.84 6.04 -11.61
C GLY A 97 8.21 6.91 -12.64
N ARG A 98 7.95 8.16 -12.28
CA ARG A 98 7.45 9.19 -13.20
C ARG A 98 8.56 10.12 -13.69
N GLN A 99 9.79 9.93 -13.19
CA GLN A 99 11.01 10.53 -13.69
C GLN A 99 11.66 9.58 -14.69
#